data_AF-A0A0W0G6L4-F1
#
_entry.id   AF-A0A0W0G6L4-F1
#
_cell.length_a   1.000
_cell.length_b   1.000
_cell.length_c   1.000
_cell.angle_alpha   90.00
_cell.angle_beta   90.00
_cell.angle_gamma   90.00
#
_symmetry.space_group_name_H-M   'P 1'
#
loop_
_entity.id
_entity.type
_entity.pdbx_description
1 polymer ?
#
loop_
_entity_poly.entity_id
_entity_poly.type
_entity_poly.pdbx_seq_one_letter_code
_entity_poly.pdbx_strand_id
1 'polypeptide(L)'
;MAEDKKPSGSRPRREEPAAEEAVIGSTMPVQVVSAVKEVKAALPRAFTGSRGEAKKFLREVLIYVALNPKAFPDDRSKKLFLLSYMTDGAGEFWKNDKADLLLAFDPEAEKVTWSEFLDDFRTSFEPLDPALKAQLELKDLKMKERADEYTYQFIYLAKQTGYNDAAQIKAPLPRSRTG
;
A
#
# COMPACT_ATOMS: atom_id res chain seq x y z
N MET A 1 17.45 -98.27 39.58
CA MET A 1 18.68 -98.75 38.91
C MET A 1 18.68 -98.07 37.54
N ALA A 2 19.34 -96.91 37.41
CA ALA A 2 20.68 -96.74 36.76
C ALA A 2 20.57 -96.90 35.23
N GLU A 3 21.02 -96.02 34.34
CA GLU A 3 22.01 -94.93 34.40
C GLU A 3 21.88 -94.00 33.17
N ASP A 4 22.46 -92.82 33.31
CA ASP A 4 22.66 -91.72 32.36
C ASP A 4 23.41 -92.05 31.06
N LYS A 5 23.09 -91.32 29.97
CA LYS A 5 24.06 -90.91 28.94
C LYS A 5 23.58 -89.65 28.19
N LYS A 6 24.23 -88.50 28.47
CA LYS A 6 24.29 -87.26 27.66
C LYS A 6 25.66 -87.24 26.92
N PRO A 7 26.07 -86.25 26.07
CA PRO A 7 25.40 -85.01 25.59
C PRO A 7 25.66 -84.64 24.11
N SER A 8 25.11 -83.50 23.66
CA SER A 8 25.87 -82.33 23.15
C SER A 8 25.13 -81.61 22.01
N GLY A 9 24.80 -80.34 22.24
CA GLY A 9 24.16 -79.45 21.26
C GLY A 9 25.16 -78.80 20.32
N SER A 10 24.68 -78.33 19.17
CA SER A 10 25.34 -77.31 18.34
C SER A 10 24.31 -76.54 17.51
N ARG A 11 24.52 -75.23 17.48
CA ARG A 11 23.68 -74.09 17.07
C ARG A 11 23.51 -73.96 15.53
N PRO A 12 22.37 -73.49 14.99
CA PRO A 12 22.28 -73.12 13.57
C PRO A 12 22.92 -71.75 13.31
N ARG A 13 23.76 -71.68 12.27
CA ARG A 13 24.33 -70.44 11.71
C ARG A 13 23.23 -69.65 11.00
N ARG A 14 23.22 -68.34 11.26
CA ARG A 14 22.37 -67.31 10.66
C ARG A 14 23.06 -66.86 9.36
N GLU A 15 22.39 -66.95 8.21
CA GLU A 15 22.80 -66.28 6.97
C GLU A 15 21.93 -65.03 6.80
N GLU A 16 22.58 -63.88 6.62
CA GLU A 16 21.95 -62.57 6.41
C GLU A 16 21.48 -62.42 4.95
N PRO A 17 20.31 -61.83 4.67
CA PRO A 17 19.92 -61.50 3.30
C PRO A 17 20.44 -60.11 2.93
N ALA A 18 21.07 -60.03 1.75
CA ALA A 18 21.52 -58.80 1.13
C ALA A 18 20.32 -57.91 0.73
N ALA A 19 20.37 -56.64 1.14
CA ALA A 19 19.37 -55.64 0.82
C ALA A 19 19.47 -55.21 -0.65
N GLU A 20 18.36 -55.31 -1.37
CA GLU A 20 18.17 -54.77 -2.72
C GLU A 20 17.81 -53.28 -2.59
N GLU A 21 18.72 -52.38 -2.96
CA GLU A 21 18.48 -50.94 -2.94
C GLU A 21 17.48 -50.54 -4.04
N ALA A 22 16.24 -50.27 -3.64
CA ALA A 22 15.27 -49.58 -4.48
C ALA A 22 15.63 -48.08 -4.57
N VAL A 23 16.17 -47.66 -5.71
CA VAL A 23 16.42 -46.25 -6.04
C VAL A 23 15.08 -45.55 -6.32
N ILE A 24 14.51 -44.90 -5.30
CA ILE A 24 13.37 -43.99 -5.46
C ILE A 24 13.90 -42.62 -5.91
N GLY A 25 14.08 -42.45 -7.21
CA GLY A 25 14.32 -41.14 -7.82
C GLY A 25 13.04 -40.30 -7.88
N SER A 26 12.58 -39.78 -6.74
CA SER A 26 11.50 -38.79 -6.70
C SER A 26 12.07 -37.42 -7.09
N THR A 27 12.10 -37.12 -8.39
CA THR A 27 12.37 -35.76 -8.88
C THR A 27 11.15 -34.89 -8.59
N MET A 28 11.18 -34.20 -7.44
CA MET A 28 10.24 -33.11 -7.19
C MET A 28 10.48 -32.00 -8.21
N PRO A 29 9.45 -31.47 -8.90
CA PRO A 29 9.63 -30.29 -9.72
C PRO A 29 9.96 -29.13 -8.77
N VAL A 30 11.19 -28.63 -8.84
CA VAL A 30 11.58 -27.36 -8.22
C VAL A 30 10.77 -26.28 -8.93
N GLN A 31 9.61 -25.94 -8.38
CA GLN A 31 8.92 -24.71 -8.73
C GLN A 31 9.84 -23.57 -8.28
N VAL A 32 10.54 -22.98 -9.25
CA VAL A 32 11.23 -21.71 -9.05
C VAL A 32 10.14 -20.67 -8.84
N VAL A 33 9.72 -20.47 -7.59
CA VAL A 33 8.93 -19.32 -7.20
C VAL A 33 9.85 -18.13 -7.41
N SER A 34 9.79 -17.49 -8.58
CA SER A 34 10.54 -16.27 -8.82
C SER A 34 10.06 -15.26 -7.79
N ALA A 35 10.86 -14.99 -6.75
CA ALA A 35 10.55 -13.94 -5.79
C ALA A 35 10.45 -12.64 -6.58
N VAL A 36 9.21 -12.17 -6.80
CA VAL A 36 9.00 -10.95 -7.58
C VAL A 36 9.40 -9.80 -6.68
N LYS A 37 10.52 -9.19 -7.00
CA LYS A 37 11.02 -8.01 -6.30
C LYS A 37 10.02 -6.87 -6.47
N GLU A 38 9.65 -6.24 -5.35
CA GLU A 38 8.96 -4.95 -5.37
C GLU A 38 9.77 -3.93 -6.18
N VAL A 39 9.05 -3.08 -6.91
CA VAL A 39 9.63 -1.92 -7.57
C VAL A 39 10.16 -0.99 -6.48
N LYS A 40 11.45 -0.64 -6.58
CA LYS A 40 12.11 0.33 -5.70
C LYS A 40 11.60 1.74 -6.00
N ALA A 41 10.36 2.03 -5.60
CA ALA A 41 9.77 3.36 -5.62
C ALA A 41 10.04 4.09 -4.30
N ALA A 42 9.94 5.42 -4.31
CA ALA A 42 9.99 6.19 -3.08
C ALA A 42 8.79 5.83 -2.20
N LEU A 43 9.04 5.58 -0.91
CA LEU A 43 7.98 5.33 0.06
C LEU A 43 7.15 6.60 0.31
N PRO A 44 5.85 6.47 0.62
CA PRO A 44 5.04 7.59 1.08
C PRO A 44 5.63 8.25 2.32
N ARG A 45 5.38 9.55 2.49
CA ARG A 45 5.72 10.26 3.73
C ARG A 45 4.73 9.90 4.84
N ALA A 46 5.20 10.03 6.09
CA ALA A 46 4.31 9.96 7.24
C ALA A 46 3.23 11.05 7.18
N PHE A 47 2.01 10.71 7.60
CA PHE A 47 0.84 11.57 7.53
C PHE A 47 0.21 11.75 8.91
N THR A 48 0.18 13.00 9.37
CA THR A 48 -0.30 13.38 10.70
C THR A 48 -1.80 13.67 10.81
N GLY A 49 -2.53 13.50 9.70
CA GLY A 49 -3.92 13.92 9.60
C GLY A 49 -4.10 15.39 9.19
N SER A 50 -3.03 16.09 8.80
CA SER A 50 -3.11 17.47 8.32
C SER A 50 -3.88 17.57 6.99
N ARG A 51 -4.98 18.32 6.97
CA ARG A 51 -5.80 18.51 5.75
C ARG A 51 -5.03 19.10 4.56
N GLY A 52 -3.98 19.89 4.83
CA GLY A 52 -3.12 20.46 3.79
C GLY A 52 -2.24 19.43 3.08
N GLU A 53 -1.97 18.30 3.72
CA GLU A 53 -1.07 17.26 3.21
C GLU A 53 -1.81 16.05 2.64
N ALA A 54 -3.11 15.91 2.96
CA ALA A 54 -3.94 14.75 2.64
C ALA A 54 -3.87 14.35 1.15
N LYS A 55 -4.07 15.32 0.24
CA LYS A 55 -4.05 15.07 -1.21
C LYS A 55 -2.69 14.58 -1.71
N LYS A 56 -1.61 15.13 -1.14
CA LYS A 56 -0.25 14.75 -1.51
C LYS A 56 0.07 13.35 -0.99
N PHE A 57 -0.22 13.08 0.28
CA PHE A 57 -0.05 11.78 0.90
C PHE A 57 -0.81 10.70 0.11
N LEU A 58 -2.09 10.92 -0.17
CA LEU A 58 -2.93 9.98 -0.91
C LEU A 58 -2.36 9.68 -2.30
N ARG A 59 -1.82 10.72 -2.98
CA ARG A 59 -1.16 10.54 -4.28
C ARG A 59 0.07 9.66 -4.18
N GLU A 60 0.94 9.88 -3.19
CA GLU A 60 2.14 9.07 -2.97
C GLU A 60 1.79 7.60 -2.72
N VAL A 61 0.78 7.32 -1.88
CA VAL A 61 0.27 5.96 -1.62
C VAL A 61 -0.25 5.29 -2.89
N LEU A 62 -1.12 5.98 -3.64
CA LEU A 62 -1.72 5.42 -4.86
C LEU A 62 -0.67 5.07 -5.92
N ILE A 63 0.36 5.90 -6.07
CA ILE A 63 1.47 5.61 -6.99
C ILE A 63 2.23 4.36 -6.54
N TYR A 64 2.57 4.26 -5.24
CA TYR A 64 3.33 3.11 -4.73
C TYR A 64 2.56 1.80 -4.92
N VAL A 65 1.28 1.79 -4.57
CA VAL A 65 0.40 0.61 -4.73
C VAL A 65 0.29 0.21 -6.19
N ALA A 66 0.09 1.17 -7.11
CA ALA A 66 -0.02 0.89 -8.54
C ALA A 66 1.28 0.36 -9.16
N LEU A 67 2.45 0.76 -8.64
CA LEU A 67 3.74 0.23 -9.08
C LEU A 67 4.03 -1.18 -8.55
N ASN A 68 3.35 -1.61 -7.48
CA ASN A 68 3.60 -2.87 -6.78
C ASN A 68 2.35 -3.77 -6.68
N PRO A 69 1.65 -4.07 -7.80
CA PRO A 69 0.36 -4.77 -7.75
C PRO A 69 0.44 -6.18 -7.16
N LYS A 70 1.60 -6.84 -7.25
CA LYS A 70 1.82 -8.16 -6.65
C LYS A 70 2.00 -8.12 -5.13
N ALA A 71 2.47 -7.00 -4.59
CA ALA A 71 2.62 -6.79 -3.15
C ALA A 71 1.27 -6.40 -2.50
N PHE A 72 0.35 -5.85 -3.30
CA PHE A 72 -0.98 -5.41 -2.86
C PHE A 72 -2.09 -6.10 -3.67
N PRO A 73 -2.21 -7.44 -3.58
CA PRO A 73 -3.12 -8.22 -4.41
C PRO A 73 -4.60 -7.99 -4.09
N ASP A 74 -4.92 -7.48 -2.89
CA ASP A 74 -6.27 -7.32 -2.38
C ASP A 74 -6.47 -5.94 -1.74
N ASP A 75 -7.71 -5.62 -1.38
CA ASP A 75 -8.03 -4.31 -0.80
C ASP A 75 -7.54 -4.19 0.65
N ARG A 76 -7.44 -5.30 1.38
CA ARG A 76 -6.96 -5.30 2.77
C ARG A 76 -5.50 -4.87 2.87
N SER A 77 -4.63 -5.44 2.04
CA SER A 77 -3.21 -5.08 1.97
C SER A 77 -3.00 -3.62 1.58
N LYS A 78 -3.80 -3.07 0.66
CA LYS A 78 -3.78 -1.64 0.29
C LYS A 78 -4.17 -0.73 1.46
N LYS A 79 -5.26 -1.06 2.16
CA LYS A 79 -5.72 -0.30 3.34
C LYS A 79 -4.68 -0.31 4.45
N LEU A 80 -4.17 -1.49 4.81
CA LEU A 80 -3.14 -1.64 5.85
C LEU A 80 -1.86 -0.88 5.49
N PHE A 81 -1.47 -0.89 4.22
CA PHE A 81 -0.33 -0.10 3.75
C PHE A 81 -0.56 1.40 3.90
N LEU A 82 -1.72 1.94 3.52
CA LEU A 82 -2.04 3.35 3.74
C LEU A 82 -1.96 3.68 5.25
N LEU A 83 -2.59 2.85 6.07
CA LEU A 83 -2.66 3.00 7.52
C LEU A 83 -1.27 2.98 8.18
N SER A 84 -0.32 2.20 7.67
CA SER A 84 1.03 2.12 8.24
C SER A 84 1.83 3.42 8.14
N TYR A 85 1.43 4.35 7.27
CA TYR A 85 2.05 5.68 7.15
C TYR A 85 1.30 6.78 7.91
N MET A 86 0.22 6.45 8.61
CA MET A 86 -0.51 7.40 9.44
C MET A 86 0.08 7.42 10.86
N THR A 87 0.58 8.58 11.28
CA THR A 87 1.31 8.75 12.54
C THR A 87 0.81 9.99 13.26
N ASP A 88 0.77 9.99 14.59
CA ASP A 88 0.41 11.16 15.40
C ASP A 88 -0.95 11.81 15.08
N GLY A 89 -1.37 12.74 15.96
CA GLY A 89 -2.48 13.65 15.70
C GLY A 89 -3.77 12.98 15.23
N ALA A 90 -4.48 13.62 14.29
CA ALA A 90 -5.72 13.09 13.73
C ALA A 90 -5.49 11.84 12.86
N GLY A 91 -4.29 11.67 12.31
CA GLY A 91 -3.93 10.50 11.52
C GLY A 91 -3.90 9.23 12.37
N GLU A 92 -3.32 9.29 13.57
CA GLU A 92 -3.26 8.14 14.48
C GLU A 92 -4.64 7.71 14.98
N PHE A 93 -5.51 8.64 15.35
CA PHE A 93 -6.88 8.29 15.78
C PHE A 93 -7.66 7.56 14.68
N TRP A 94 -7.61 8.09 13.45
CA TRP A 94 -8.27 7.45 12.30
C TRP A 94 -7.64 6.11 11.96
N LYS A 95 -6.30 6.00 12.09
CA LYS A 95 -5.59 4.74 11.88
C LYS A 95 -6.10 3.66 12.82
N ASN A 96 -6.16 3.94 14.12
CA ASN A 96 -6.48 2.93 15.12
C ASN A 96 -7.92 2.41 14.95
N ASP A 97 -8.88 3.32 14.69
CA ASP A 97 -10.29 2.97 14.41
C ASP A 97 -10.44 1.96 13.25
N LYS A 98 -9.68 2.17 12.16
CA LYS A 98 -9.73 1.31 10.97
C LYS A 98 -8.87 0.06 11.08
N ALA A 99 -7.66 0.19 11.65
CA ALA A 99 -6.65 -0.87 11.65
C ALA A 99 -7.07 -2.04 12.54
N ASP A 100 -7.69 -1.77 13.69
CA ASP A 100 -8.10 -2.81 14.63
C ASP A 100 -9.07 -3.81 13.97
N LEU A 101 -10.06 -3.31 13.23
CA LEU A 101 -11.03 -4.13 12.50
C LEU A 101 -10.36 -4.95 11.37
N LEU A 102 -9.45 -4.32 10.60
CA LEU A 102 -8.75 -4.98 9.50
C LEU A 102 -7.76 -6.04 9.99
N LEU A 103 -7.10 -5.81 11.13
CA LEU A 103 -6.18 -6.76 11.76
C LEU A 103 -6.95 -7.93 12.40
N ALA A 104 -8.14 -7.69 12.92
CA ALA A 104 -9.04 -8.71 13.44
C ALA A 104 -9.77 -9.54 12.36
N PHE A 105 -9.56 -9.25 11.07
CA PHE A 105 -10.28 -9.88 9.95
C PHE A 105 -11.80 -9.73 10.09
N ASP A 106 -12.25 -8.55 10.54
CA ASP A 106 -13.67 -8.26 10.66
C ASP A 106 -14.36 -8.34 9.28
N PRO A 107 -15.44 -9.14 9.13
CA PRO A 107 -16.08 -9.35 7.84
C PRO A 107 -16.66 -8.08 7.20
N GLU A 108 -17.12 -7.11 8.00
CA GLU A 108 -17.68 -5.87 7.47
C GLU A 108 -16.57 -4.93 7.00
N ALA A 109 -15.48 -4.82 7.77
CA ALA A 109 -14.30 -4.05 7.36
C ALA A 109 -13.59 -4.64 6.12
N GLU A 110 -13.62 -5.97 5.95
CA GLU A 110 -13.11 -6.64 4.76
C GLU A 110 -13.95 -6.37 3.51
N LYS A 111 -15.28 -6.32 3.64
CA LYS A 111 -16.21 -6.00 2.52
C LYS A 111 -16.02 -4.60 1.96
N VAL A 112 -15.59 -3.63 2.79
CA VAL A 112 -15.32 -2.26 2.33
C VAL A 112 -14.31 -2.34 1.19
N THR A 113 -14.65 -1.78 0.04
CA THR A 113 -13.74 -1.78 -1.11
C THR A 113 -12.61 -0.77 -0.91
N TRP A 114 -11.54 -0.90 -1.69
CA TRP A 114 -10.47 0.10 -1.71
C TRP A 114 -10.99 1.49 -2.09
N SER A 115 -11.97 1.58 -3.00
CA SER A 115 -12.56 2.87 -3.38
C SER A 115 -13.31 3.53 -2.24
N GLU A 116 -14.18 2.79 -1.54
CA GLU A 116 -14.95 3.31 -0.41
C GLU A 116 -14.04 3.76 0.74
N PHE A 117 -12.96 3.02 1.00
CA PHE A 117 -11.97 3.40 2.00
C PHE A 117 -11.25 4.71 1.64
N LEU A 118 -10.92 4.91 0.36
CA LEU A 118 -10.33 6.16 -0.11
C LEU A 118 -11.33 7.33 -0.02
N ASP A 119 -12.61 7.10 -0.25
CA ASP A 119 -13.64 8.13 -0.13
C ASP A 119 -13.86 8.55 1.33
N ASP A 120 -13.80 7.60 2.27
CA ASP A 120 -13.83 7.89 3.70
C ASP A 120 -12.58 8.68 4.15
N PHE A 121 -11.40 8.31 3.65
CA PHE A 121 -10.19 9.10 3.85
C PHE A 121 -10.35 10.54 3.35
N ARG A 122 -10.87 10.73 2.13
CA ARG A 122 -11.11 12.07 1.56
C ARG A 122 -12.11 12.86 2.38
N THR A 123 -13.19 12.23 2.80
CA THR A 123 -14.20 12.87 3.65
C THR A 123 -13.61 13.33 4.98
N SER A 124 -12.72 12.52 5.55
CA SER A 124 -12.07 12.82 6.83
C SER A 124 -11.04 13.95 6.73
N PHE A 125 -10.22 13.95 5.67
CA PHE A 125 -9.01 14.79 5.61
C PHE A 125 -8.96 15.81 4.46
N GLU A 126 -9.75 15.68 3.39
CA GLU A 126 -9.80 16.72 2.36
C GLU A 126 -10.68 17.90 2.81
N PRO A 127 -10.40 19.13 2.32
CA PRO A 127 -11.25 20.28 2.60
C PRO A 127 -12.67 20.06 2.05
N LEU A 128 -13.69 20.45 2.82
CA LEU A 128 -15.12 20.35 2.43
C LEU A 128 -15.45 21.08 1.12
N ASP A 129 -14.72 22.15 0.81
CA ASP A 129 -14.87 22.90 -0.44
C ASP A 129 -13.50 23.17 -1.09
N PRO A 130 -12.98 22.21 -1.89
CA PRO A 130 -11.72 22.37 -2.59
C PRO A 130 -11.78 23.47 -3.66
N ALA A 131 -12.97 23.76 -4.21
CA ALA A 131 -13.17 24.80 -5.20
C ALA A 131 -13.05 26.19 -4.56
N LEU A 132 -13.71 26.42 -3.43
CA LEU A 132 -13.58 27.68 -2.67
C LEU A 132 -12.15 27.89 -2.19
N LYS A 133 -11.47 26.85 -1.70
CA LYS A 133 -10.05 26.93 -1.34
C LYS A 133 -9.20 27.33 -2.55
N ALA A 134 -9.39 26.67 -3.69
CA ALA A 134 -8.67 27.01 -4.91
C ALA A 134 -8.97 28.45 -5.37
N GLN A 135 -10.21 28.94 -5.21
CA GLN A 135 -10.57 30.32 -5.52
C GLN A 135 -9.85 31.32 -4.60
N LEU A 136 -9.75 31.04 -3.29
CA LEU A 136 -9.02 31.87 -2.34
C LEU A 136 -7.52 31.88 -2.67
N GLU A 137 -6.92 30.71 -2.89
CA GLU A 137 -5.51 30.60 -3.28
C GLU A 137 -5.23 31.31 -4.61
N LEU A 138 -6.17 31.26 -5.58
CA LEU A 138 -6.05 31.96 -6.85
C LEU A 138 -6.11 33.50 -6.68
N LYS A 139 -6.94 34.00 -5.75
CA LYS A 139 -6.98 35.45 -5.42
C LYS A 139 -5.69 35.93 -4.78
N ASP A 140 -5.05 35.08 -3.98
CA ASP A 140 -3.81 35.40 -3.28
C ASP A 140 -2.55 35.08 -4.12
N LEU A 141 -2.69 34.34 -5.23
CA LEU A 141 -1.59 33.95 -6.11
C LEU A 141 -0.97 35.18 -6.79
N LYS A 142 0.31 35.43 -6.51
CA LYS A 142 1.09 36.52 -7.10
C LYS A 142 2.30 35.98 -7.84
N MET A 143 2.55 36.51 -9.03
CA MET A 143 3.77 36.23 -9.77
C MET A 143 4.97 36.74 -8.97
N LYS A 144 5.90 35.85 -8.65
CA LYS A 144 7.18 36.17 -8.02
C LYS A 144 8.23 36.34 -9.12
N GLU A 145 9.26 35.51 -9.13
CA GLU A 145 10.42 35.64 -10.04
C GLU A 145 10.26 34.86 -11.35
N ARG A 146 9.53 33.74 -11.32
CA ARG A 146 9.41 32.79 -12.43
C ARG A 146 8.00 32.72 -13.00
N ALA A 147 7.84 33.21 -14.23
CA ALA A 147 6.55 33.27 -14.90
C ALA A 147 6.01 31.88 -15.28
N ASP A 148 6.88 30.93 -15.57
CA ASP A 148 6.52 29.54 -15.87
C ASP A 148 5.92 28.85 -14.64
N GLU A 149 6.56 28.95 -13.48
CA GLU A 149 6.04 28.39 -12.22
C GLU A 149 4.69 29.01 -11.83
N TYR A 150 4.56 30.33 -11.96
CA TYR A 150 3.28 31.02 -11.76
C TYR A 150 2.20 30.48 -12.71
N THR A 151 2.53 30.31 -13.99
CA THR A 151 1.59 29.81 -15.01
C THR A 151 1.12 28.39 -14.67
N TYR A 152 2.03 27.51 -14.24
CA TYR A 152 1.68 26.16 -13.79
C TYR A 152 0.74 26.17 -12.57
N GLN A 153 1.05 26.98 -11.55
CA GLN A 153 0.22 27.10 -10.35
C GLN A 153 -1.16 27.69 -10.67
N PHE A 154 -1.21 28.73 -11.50
CA PHE A 154 -2.46 29.35 -11.95
C PHE A 154 -3.35 28.35 -12.68
N ILE A 155 -2.82 27.64 -13.68
CA ILE A 155 -3.58 26.64 -14.45
C ILE A 155 -4.07 25.51 -13.54
N TYR A 156 -3.22 25.05 -12.62
CA TYR A 156 -3.58 24.01 -11.66
C TYR A 156 -4.73 24.43 -10.74
N LEU A 157 -4.68 25.64 -10.18
CA LEU A 157 -5.73 26.18 -9.32
C LEU A 157 -7.03 26.47 -10.10
N ALA A 158 -6.93 27.08 -11.28
CA ALA A 158 -8.08 27.38 -12.14
C ALA A 158 -8.86 26.11 -12.55
N LYS A 159 -8.16 24.98 -12.77
CA LYS A 159 -8.83 23.70 -13.01
C LYS A 159 -9.61 23.18 -11.79
N GLN A 160 -9.20 23.54 -10.57
CA GLN A 160 -9.82 23.06 -9.33
C GLN A 160 -11.03 23.88 -8.89
N THR A 161 -11.15 25.13 -9.33
CA THR A 161 -12.33 25.96 -9.05
C THR A 161 -13.56 25.55 -9.85
N GLY A 162 -13.40 24.62 -10.81
CA GLY A 162 -14.42 24.33 -11.80
C GLY A 162 -14.64 25.46 -12.80
N TYR A 163 -13.69 26.41 -12.93
CA TYR A 163 -13.67 27.36 -14.05
C TYR A 163 -13.32 26.61 -15.34
N ASN A 164 -14.33 25.99 -15.93
CA ASN A 164 -14.34 25.56 -17.32
C ASN A 164 -14.50 26.78 -18.23
N ASP A 165 -14.10 26.66 -19.50
CA ASP A 165 -13.94 27.76 -20.48
C ASP A 165 -15.17 28.69 -20.63
N ALA A 166 -16.33 28.30 -20.12
CA ALA A 166 -17.56 29.09 -20.07
C ALA A 166 -17.57 30.19 -18.98
N ALA A 167 -16.77 30.06 -17.91
CA ALA A 167 -16.71 31.03 -16.83
C ALA A 167 -15.56 32.02 -17.05
N GLN A 168 -15.83 33.05 -17.85
CA GLN A 168 -14.87 34.11 -18.16
C GLN A 168 -14.26 34.72 -16.89
N ILE A 169 -12.94 34.57 -16.78
CA ILE A 169 -12.12 35.21 -15.77
C ILE A 169 -12.06 36.72 -16.07
N LYS A 170 -12.81 37.54 -15.30
CA LYS A 170 -12.36 38.92 -15.00
C LYS A 170 -11.17 38.80 -14.05
N ALA A 171 -10.01 38.41 -14.58
CA ALA A 171 -8.74 38.59 -13.86
C ALA A 171 -8.49 40.10 -13.86
N PRO A 172 -8.17 40.71 -12.70
CA PRO A 172 -7.55 42.02 -12.71
C PRO A 172 -6.19 41.83 -13.38
N LEU A 173 -6.05 42.32 -14.61
CA LEU A 173 -4.75 42.44 -15.27
C LEU A 173 -3.76 43.09 -14.30
N PRO A 174 -2.52 42.58 -14.21
CA PRO A 174 -1.50 43.20 -13.37
C PRO A 174 -1.36 44.65 -13.82
N ARG A 175 -1.60 45.59 -12.90
CA ARG A 175 -1.38 47.01 -13.15
C ARG A 175 0.08 47.17 -13.56
N SER A 176 0.28 47.45 -14.85
CA SER A 176 1.55 47.91 -15.38
C SER A 176 1.95 49.14 -14.56
N ARG A 177 3.06 49.06 -13.82
CA ARG A 177 3.71 50.25 -13.29
C ARG A 177 4.24 51.02 -14.50
N THR A 178 3.47 51.99 -14.97
CA THR A 178 4.02 53.10 -15.73
C THR A 178 4.58 54.09 -14.71
N GLY A 179 5.88 54.38 -14.84
CA GLY A 179 6.57 55.42 -14.06
C GLY A 179 6.17 56.81 -14.47
#